data_AF-A0A679FZS1-F1
#
_entry.id   AF-A0A679FZS1-F1
#
_cell.length_a   1.000
_cell.length_b   1.000
_cell.length_c   1.000
_cell.angle_alpha   90.00
_cell.angle_beta   90.00
_cell.angle_gamma   90.00
#
_symmetry.space_group_name_H-M   'P 1'
#
loop_
_entity.id
_entity.type
_entity.pdbx_description
1 polymer ?
#
loop_
_entity_poly.entity_id
_entity_poly.type
_entity_poly.pdbx_seq_one_letter_code
_entity_poly.pdbx_strand_id
1 'polypeptide(L)'
;MARRISAWLSTNEKAMLCFSDEPDVFYLAKVNKAPDFEEFLTFGRFTVEFLCEPFKYSVFSKQVILEMDSNSVQYISNGGTAETYPRLVIEAVYGEIQNPKITINDKYLLYNGVLTNNSAIEINTESFLATKSMERDIITTGAYDTAENNILSMIDGEFGALFPGGNTFAYTSANGQRARIRLVWQERYL
;
A
#
# COMPACT_ATOMS: atom_id res chain seq x y z
N MET A 1 -28.87 0.78 27.26
CA MET A 1 -27.86 -0.04 26.55
C MET A 1 -27.74 0.38 25.08
N ALA A 2 -28.85 0.48 24.33
CA ALA A 2 -28.89 0.91 22.92
C ALA A 2 -28.08 2.19 22.60
N ARG A 3 -28.18 3.24 23.44
CA ARG A 3 -27.43 4.49 23.25
C ARG A 3 -25.89 4.31 23.27
N ARG A 4 -25.37 3.37 24.07
CA ARG A 4 -23.92 3.08 24.11
C ARG A 4 -23.46 2.32 22.86
N ILE A 5 -24.28 1.38 22.40
CA ILE A 5 -24.02 0.61 21.16
C ILE A 5 -24.05 1.54 19.95
N SER A 6 -25.06 2.41 19.86
CA SER A 6 -25.17 3.40 18.80
C SER A 6 -24.00 4.39 18.79
N ALA A 7 -23.56 4.87 19.96
CA ALA A 7 -22.38 5.73 20.05
C ALA A 7 -21.08 5.03 19.62
N TRP A 8 -20.92 3.75 19.98
CA TRP A 8 -19.76 2.95 19.56
C TRP A 8 -19.74 2.67 18.05
N LEU A 9 -20.92 2.44 17.46
CA LEU A 9 -21.11 2.19 16.03
C LEU A 9 -21.01 3.45 15.15
N SER A 10 -21.10 4.64 15.75
CA SER A 10 -21.10 5.90 15.00
C SER A 10 -19.68 6.34 14.67
N THR A 11 -19.21 6.04 13.46
CA THR A 11 -17.95 6.55 12.91
C THR A 11 -18.21 7.51 11.75
N ASN A 12 -17.47 8.62 11.71
CA ASN A 12 -17.57 9.57 10.60
C ASN A 12 -16.89 9.03 9.32
N GLU A 13 -15.82 8.26 9.51
CA GLU A 13 -15.02 7.65 8.45
C GLU A 13 -15.24 6.13 8.42
N LYS A 14 -14.88 5.51 7.30
CA LYS A 14 -14.87 4.05 7.19
C LYS A 14 -13.76 3.49 8.08
N ALA A 15 -14.09 2.49 8.86
CA ALA A 15 -13.17 1.79 9.74
C ALA A 15 -13.05 0.32 9.33
N MET A 16 -12.04 -0.36 9.86
CA MET A 16 -11.89 -1.81 9.67
C MET A 16 -13.01 -2.55 10.37
N LEU A 17 -13.75 -3.35 9.61
CA LEU A 17 -14.75 -4.28 10.08
C LEU A 17 -14.26 -5.70 9.79
N CYS A 18 -13.97 -6.47 10.84
CA CYS A 18 -13.58 -7.87 10.74
C CYS A 18 -14.70 -8.74 11.31
N PHE A 19 -15.03 -9.83 10.61
CA PHE A 19 -15.93 -10.84 11.13
C PHE A 19 -15.12 -12.03 11.67
N SER A 20 -15.59 -12.63 12.75
CA SER A 20 -14.88 -13.72 13.44
C SER A 20 -14.82 -15.03 12.63
N ASP A 21 -15.71 -15.20 11.66
CA ASP A 21 -15.74 -16.34 10.73
C ASP A 21 -14.81 -16.16 9.53
N GLU A 22 -14.41 -14.91 9.22
CA GLU A 22 -13.42 -14.56 8.19
C GLU A 22 -12.26 -13.74 8.80
N PRO A 23 -11.46 -14.29 9.74
CA PRO A 23 -10.48 -13.51 10.51
C PRO A 23 -9.30 -12.98 9.67
N ASP A 24 -9.05 -13.56 8.49
CA ASP A 24 -7.91 -13.23 7.64
C ASP A 24 -8.18 -12.04 6.70
N VAL A 25 -9.42 -11.51 6.69
CA VAL A 25 -9.84 -10.38 5.87
C VAL A 25 -10.63 -9.34 6.67
N PHE A 26 -10.63 -8.10 6.20
CA PHE A 26 -11.45 -7.03 6.75
C PHE A 26 -12.12 -6.21 5.64
N TYR A 27 -13.17 -5.51 6.02
CA TYR A 27 -13.91 -4.59 5.16
C TYR A 27 -13.68 -3.17 5.64
N LEU A 28 -13.53 -2.20 4.74
CA LEU A 28 -13.60 -0.79 5.10
C LEU A 28 -15.05 -0.36 5.06
N ALA A 29 -15.63 -0.14 6.23
CA ALA A 29 -17.06 0.06 6.40
C ALA A 29 -17.41 1.16 7.40
N LYS A 30 -18.54 1.81 7.20
CA LYS A 30 -19.17 2.68 8.20
C LYS A 30 -20.64 2.33 8.33
N VAL A 31 -21.24 2.66 9.46
CA VAL A 31 -22.68 2.43 9.66
C VAL A 31 -23.48 3.35 8.75
N ASN A 32 -24.35 2.75 7.92
CA ASN A 32 -25.15 3.44 6.93
C ASN A 32 -26.26 4.26 7.58
N LYS A 33 -26.94 3.66 8.56
CA LYS A 33 -28.03 4.26 9.31
C LYS A 33 -27.97 3.79 10.76
N ALA A 34 -28.40 4.65 11.68
CA ALA A 34 -28.57 4.27 13.07
C ALA A 34 -29.46 3.01 13.17
N PRO A 35 -29.03 1.97 13.91
CA PRO A 35 -29.79 0.74 14.02
C PRO A 35 -31.15 0.99 14.70
N ASP A 36 -32.19 0.38 14.14
CA ASP A 36 -33.51 0.35 14.77
C ASP A 36 -33.54 -0.79 15.79
N PHE A 37 -33.93 -0.47 17.02
CA PHE A 37 -33.89 -1.42 18.13
C PHE A 37 -35.31 -1.91 18.42
N GLU A 38 -35.56 -3.19 18.15
CA GLU A 38 -36.77 -3.85 18.64
C GLU A 38 -36.50 -4.37 20.06
N GLU A 39 -37.17 -3.79 21.04
CA GLU A 39 -37.11 -4.23 22.44
C GLU A 39 -38.18 -5.28 22.71
N PHE A 40 -37.78 -6.50 23.07
CA PHE A 40 -38.65 -7.47 23.75
C PHE A 40 -38.41 -7.37 25.27
N LEU A 41 -39.37 -7.86 26.05
CA LEU A 41 -39.37 -7.86 27.53
C LEU A 41 -38.10 -8.42 28.20
N THR A 42 -37.24 -9.13 27.47
CA THR A 42 -36.01 -9.75 28.03
C THR A 42 -34.81 -9.74 27.08
N PHE A 43 -35.02 -9.59 25.76
CA PHE A 43 -33.96 -9.58 24.75
C PHE A 43 -34.22 -8.48 23.73
N GLY A 44 -33.16 -7.85 23.20
CA GLY A 44 -33.27 -6.89 22.11
C GLY A 44 -32.74 -7.49 20.81
N ARG A 45 -33.41 -7.21 19.69
CA ARG A 45 -32.89 -7.52 18.35
C ARG A 45 -32.76 -6.22 17.58
N PHE A 46 -31.68 -6.09 16.83
CA PHE A 46 -31.47 -4.97 15.92
C PHE A 46 -30.68 -5.43 14.70
N THR A 47 -30.83 -4.70 13.61
CA THR A 47 -30.04 -4.91 12.38
C THR A 47 -29.15 -3.70 12.17
N VAL A 48 -27.87 -3.92 11.89
CA VAL A 48 -26.93 -2.86 11.52
C VAL A 48 -26.61 -3.02 10.05
N GLU A 49 -26.87 -1.98 9.27
CA GLU A 49 -26.45 -1.90 7.88
C GLU A 49 -25.13 -1.14 7.79
N PHE A 50 -24.14 -1.76 7.16
CA PHE A 50 -22.84 -1.15 6.91
C PHE A 50 -22.73 -0.76 5.44
N LEU A 51 -22.29 0.47 5.20
CA LEU A 51 -21.84 0.92 3.89
C LEU A 51 -20.35 0.56 3.76
N CYS A 52 -20.06 -0.43 2.92
CA CYS A 52 -18.72 -0.97 2.72
C CYS A 52 -18.09 -0.48 1.41
N GLU A 53 -16.77 -0.55 1.35
CA GLU A 53 -16.06 -0.59 0.08
C GLU A 53 -16.32 -1.89 -0.68
N PRO A 54 -16.15 -1.88 -2.02
CA PRO A 54 -16.47 -3.03 -2.86
C PRO A 54 -15.49 -4.21 -2.70
N PHE A 55 -14.46 -4.09 -1.85
CA PHE A 55 -13.42 -5.10 -1.66
C PHE A 55 -13.27 -5.51 -0.19
N LYS A 56 -12.92 -6.78 0.02
CA LYS A 56 -12.28 -7.27 1.25
C LYS A 56 -10.77 -7.12 1.13
N TYR A 57 -10.11 -6.76 2.21
CA TYR A 57 -8.67 -6.56 2.28
C TYR A 57 -8.06 -7.65 3.17
N SER A 58 -6.96 -8.27 2.75
CA SER A 58 -6.25 -9.21 3.62
C SER A 58 -5.69 -8.49 4.85
N VAL A 59 -5.80 -9.06 6.04
CA VAL A 59 -5.15 -8.51 7.25
C VAL A 59 -3.63 -8.56 7.14
N PHE A 60 -3.09 -9.45 6.31
CA PHE A 60 -1.65 -9.64 6.13
C PHE A 60 -1.16 -8.93 4.87
N SER A 61 -0.11 -8.12 5.02
CA SER A 61 0.65 -7.61 3.87
C SER A 61 1.67 -8.65 3.41
N LYS A 62 1.83 -8.78 2.10
CA LYS A 62 2.90 -9.55 1.48
C LYS A 62 4.08 -8.65 1.19
N GLN A 63 5.28 -9.20 1.33
CA GLN A 63 6.53 -8.51 1.04
C GLN A 63 7.48 -9.42 0.29
N VAL A 64 8.18 -8.86 -0.69
CA VAL A 64 9.35 -9.49 -1.31
C VAL A 64 10.50 -8.48 -1.38
N ILE A 65 11.72 -8.98 -1.22
CA ILE A 65 12.95 -8.22 -1.45
C ILE A 65 13.65 -8.83 -2.66
N LEU A 66 13.89 -8.01 -3.67
CA LEU A 66 14.49 -8.41 -4.94
C LEU A 66 15.82 -7.69 -5.09
N GLU A 67 16.87 -8.41 -5.45
CA GLU A 67 18.14 -7.79 -5.82
C GLU A 67 18.29 -7.85 -7.35
N MET A 68 17.91 -6.77 -8.02
CA MET A 68 17.67 -6.73 -9.47
C MET A 68 18.81 -6.06 -10.23
N ASP A 69 19.42 -6.80 -11.15
CA ASP A 69 20.34 -6.23 -12.14
C ASP A 69 19.56 -5.34 -13.11
N SER A 70 20.22 -4.33 -13.68
CA SER A 70 19.59 -3.47 -14.69
C SER A 70 19.17 -4.30 -15.90
N ASN A 71 17.96 -4.08 -16.40
CA ASN A 71 17.28 -4.85 -17.45
C ASN A 71 16.83 -6.26 -17.04
N SER A 72 16.76 -6.55 -15.74
CA SER A 72 16.17 -7.80 -15.25
C SER A 72 14.65 -7.70 -15.10
N VAL A 73 13.98 -8.85 -15.26
CA VAL A 73 12.54 -9.03 -15.06
C VAL A 73 12.32 -10.13 -14.03
N GLN A 74 11.38 -9.91 -13.13
CA GLN A 74 10.90 -10.84 -12.11
C GLN A 74 9.40 -11.06 -12.27
N TYR A 75 8.92 -12.19 -11.77
CA TYR A 75 7.49 -12.53 -11.79
C TYR A 75 6.93 -12.47 -10.37
N ILE A 76 5.90 -11.65 -10.18
CA ILE A 76 5.23 -11.45 -8.90
C ILE A 76 3.80 -11.97 -8.98
N SER A 77 3.41 -12.82 -8.03
CA SER A 77 2.04 -13.34 -7.99
C SER A 77 1.21 -12.58 -6.96
N ASN A 78 0.08 -12.02 -7.40
CA ASN A 78 -0.98 -11.56 -6.51
C ASN A 78 -2.01 -12.69 -6.39
N GLY A 79 -2.18 -13.25 -5.18
CA GLY A 79 -3.16 -14.29 -4.88
C GLY A 79 -4.56 -13.77 -4.59
N GLY A 80 -4.74 -12.44 -4.54
CA GLY A 80 -6.06 -11.82 -4.43
C GLY A 80 -6.91 -11.99 -5.69
N THR A 81 -8.20 -11.72 -5.59
CA THR A 81 -9.14 -11.74 -6.72
C THR A 81 -9.38 -10.36 -7.35
N ALA A 82 -8.75 -9.31 -6.80
CA ALA A 82 -8.78 -7.96 -7.35
C ALA A 82 -7.36 -7.36 -7.50
N GLU A 83 -7.25 -6.31 -8.32
CA GLU A 83 -6.00 -5.56 -8.47
C GLU A 83 -5.59 -4.85 -7.17
N THR A 84 -4.30 -4.76 -6.94
CA THR A 84 -3.75 -4.07 -5.76
C THR A 84 -2.59 -3.16 -6.12
N TYR A 85 -2.42 -2.12 -5.30
CA TYR A 85 -1.47 -1.04 -5.49
C TYR A 85 -0.31 -1.24 -4.51
N PRO A 86 0.89 -1.63 -4.97
CA PRO A 86 1.99 -1.92 -4.06
C PRO A 86 2.71 -0.67 -3.54
N ARG A 87 3.41 -0.81 -2.43
CA ARG A 87 4.44 0.11 -1.96
C ARG A 87 5.82 -0.42 -2.34
N LEU A 88 6.63 0.43 -2.94
CA LEU A 88 7.95 0.15 -3.50
C LEU A 88 9.01 0.91 -2.73
N VAL A 89 10.14 0.28 -2.44
CA VAL A 89 11.34 0.94 -1.94
C VAL A 89 12.52 0.52 -2.79
N ILE A 90 13.20 1.48 -3.41
CA ILE A 90 14.39 1.24 -4.24
C ILE A 90 15.61 1.73 -3.47
N GLU A 91 16.54 0.84 -3.20
CA GLU A 91 17.74 1.09 -2.38
C GLU A 91 19.02 0.93 -3.21
N ALA A 92 19.87 1.94 -3.18
CA ALA A 92 21.15 2.01 -3.88
C ALA A 92 22.28 1.37 -3.06
N VAL A 93 22.16 0.08 -2.75
CA VAL A 93 23.13 -0.64 -1.88
C VAL A 93 24.38 -1.15 -2.60
N TYR A 94 24.37 -1.20 -3.94
CA TYR A 94 25.49 -1.70 -4.74
C TYR A 94 26.35 -0.57 -5.34
N GLY A 95 25.93 0.68 -5.13
CA GLY A 95 26.52 1.90 -5.70
C GLY A 95 25.45 2.84 -6.24
N GLU A 96 25.87 3.98 -6.77
CA GLU A 96 24.98 5.03 -7.26
C GLU A 96 24.10 4.55 -8.42
N ILE A 97 22.79 4.84 -8.37
CA ILE A 97 21.84 4.50 -9.44
C ILE A 97 21.37 5.77 -10.12
N GLN A 98 21.46 5.81 -11.46
CA GLN A 98 20.98 6.92 -12.26
C GLN A 98 19.68 6.55 -12.97
N ASN A 99 18.68 7.41 -12.85
CA ASN A 99 17.38 7.28 -13.49
C ASN A 99 16.75 5.88 -13.33
N PRO A 100 16.56 5.37 -12.09
CA PRO A 100 15.92 4.09 -11.88
C PRO A 100 14.49 4.11 -12.42
N LYS A 101 14.17 3.10 -13.21
CA LYS A 101 12.86 2.88 -13.80
C LYS A 101 12.36 1.50 -13.40
N ILE A 102 11.13 1.47 -12.89
CA ILE A 102 10.38 0.27 -12.58
C ILE A 102 9.25 0.13 -13.59
N THR A 103 9.05 -1.07 -14.12
CA THR A 103 7.90 -1.37 -14.97
C THR A 103 7.12 -2.52 -14.35
N ILE A 104 5.84 -2.30 -14.06
CA ILE A 104 4.92 -3.33 -13.56
C ILE A 104 3.90 -3.57 -14.67
N ASN A 105 3.89 -4.78 -15.23
CA ASN A 105 3.13 -5.11 -16.42
C ASN A 105 3.46 -4.13 -17.57
N ASP A 106 2.50 -3.30 -17.97
CA ASP A 106 2.67 -2.33 -19.07
C ASP A 106 2.90 -0.88 -18.59
N LYS A 107 2.83 -0.64 -17.28
CA LYS A 107 3.00 0.70 -16.70
C LYS A 107 4.39 0.86 -16.13
N TYR A 108 4.97 2.05 -16.33
CA TYR A 108 6.29 2.35 -15.80
C TYR A 108 6.27 3.57 -14.89
N LEU A 109 7.21 3.56 -13.97
CA LEU A 109 7.60 4.66 -13.13
C LEU A 109 9.08 4.93 -13.33
N LEU A 110 9.43 6.18 -13.61
CA LEU A 110 10.80 6.65 -13.79
C LEU A 110 11.09 7.72 -12.74
N TYR A 111 12.15 7.54 -11.96
CA TYR A 111 12.68 8.62 -11.13
C TYR A 111 13.74 9.40 -11.90
N ASN A 112 13.50 10.68 -12.16
CA ASN A 112 14.41 11.61 -12.82
C ASN A 112 15.45 12.18 -11.86
N GLY A 113 16.32 11.30 -11.38
CA GLY A 113 17.39 11.70 -10.48
C GLY A 113 18.42 10.62 -10.27
N VAL A 114 19.29 10.91 -9.30
CA VAL A 114 20.36 10.04 -8.89
C VAL A 114 20.09 9.59 -7.45
N LEU A 115 20.16 8.29 -7.22
CA LEU A 115 20.23 7.70 -5.89
C LEU A 115 21.70 7.52 -5.53
N THR A 116 22.21 8.34 -4.62
CA THR A 116 23.58 8.18 -4.10
C THR A 116 23.72 6.84 -3.37
N ASN A 117 24.94 6.33 -3.27
CA ASN A 117 25.20 5.07 -2.58
C ASN A 117 24.60 5.08 -1.16
N ASN A 118 23.94 3.98 -0.77
CA ASN A 118 23.19 3.80 0.48
C ASN A 118 22.01 4.76 0.69
N SER A 119 21.50 5.40 -0.37
CA SER A 119 20.23 6.11 -0.33
C SER A 119 19.09 5.24 -0.85
N ALA A 120 17.86 5.59 -0.47
CA ALA A 120 16.67 4.93 -0.97
C ALA A 120 15.54 5.93 -1.25
N ILE A 121 14.65 5.52 -2.15
CA ILE A 121 13.38 6.18 -2.39
C ILE A 121 12.25 5.23 -2.10
N GLU A 122 11.20 5.77 -1.54
CA GLU A 122 9.98 5.07 -1.24
C GLU A 122 8.85 5.66 -2.06
N ILE A 123 8.05 4.78 -2.64
CA ILE A 123 6.96 5.11 -3.52
C ILE A 123 5.74 4.30 -3.10
N ASN A 124 4.68 4.97 -2.67
CA ASN A 124 3.39 4.36 -2.40
C ASN A 124 2.43 4.66 -3.55
N THR A 125 2.04 3.61 -4.29
CA THR A 125 1.16 3.74 -5.44
C THR A 125 -0.30 3.98 -5.09
N GLU A 126 -0.74 3.64 -3.88
CA GLU A 126 -2.11 3.85 -3.42
C GLU A 126 -2.35 5.31 -3.01
N SER A 127 -1.39 5.91 -2.31
CA SER A 127 -1.49 7.29 -1.84
C SER A 127 -0.86 8.32 -2.78
N PHE A 128 -0.28 7.88 -3.92
CA PHE A 128 0.46 8.74 -4.86
C PHE A 128 1.58 9.54 -4.19
N LEU A 129 2.22 8.95 -3.17
CA LEU A 129 3.31 9.58 -2.42
C LEU A 129 4.65 9.00 -2.85
N ALA A 130 5.63 9.87 -3.10
CA ALA A 130 7.00 9.48 -3.35
C ALA A 130 7.92 10.30 -2.43
N THR A 131 8.72 9.64 -1.60
CA THR A 131 9.61 10.29 -0.64
C THR A 131 11.03 9.73 -0.71
N LYS A 132 12.02 10.54 -0.32
CA LYS A 132 13.36 10.00 -0.02
C LYS A 132 13.31 9.29 1.33
N SER A 133 13.70 8.02 1.37
CA SER A 133 14.01 7.32 2.61
C SER A 133 15.53 7.31 2.79
N MET A 134 16.05 8.34 3.46
CA MET A 134 17.40 8.26 4.02
C MET A 134 17.27 7.61 5.40
N GLU A 135 18.22 6.75 5.79
CA GLU A 135 18.51 6.53 7.21
C GLU A 135 18.98 7.89 7.77
N ARG A 136 18.05 8.72 8.23
CA ARG A 136 18.39 9.92 8.99
C ARG A 136 18.35 9.54 10.46
N ASP A 137 19.51 9.64 11.09
CA ASP A 137 19.61 9.67 12.54
C ASP A 137 18.74 10.84 13.05
N ILE A 138 17.69 10.48 13.79
CA ILE A 138 16.72 11.41 14.41
C ILE A 138 17.44 12.42 15.30
N ILE A 139 18.60 12.05 15.86
CA ILE A 139 19.37 12.88 16.77
C ILE A 139 20.08 14.03 16.02
N THR A 140 20.47 13.83 14.75
CA THR A 140 21.24 14.83 13.99
C THR A 140 20.39 15.70 13.06
N THR A 141 19.24 15.20 12.60
CA THR A 141 18.56 15.81 11.44
C THR A 141 17.13 16.28 11.68
N GLY A 142 16.64 16.21 12.91
CA GLY A 142 15.28 16.63 13.25
C GLY A 142 14.20 15.64 12.78
N ALA A 143 12.96 15.90 13.21
CA ALA A 143 11.81 15.05 12.93
C ALA A 143 11.57 14.87 11.42
N TYR A 144 11.14 13.67 11.03
CA TYR A 144 10.80 13.30 9.65
C TYR A 144 9.66 14.18 9.13
N ASP A 145 9.99 15.19 8.31
CA ASP A 145 9.01 15.99 7.56
C ASP A 145 8.73 15.35 6.20
N THR A 146 7.48 14.94 5.99
CA THR A 146 7.02 14.32 4.75
C THR A 146 6.91 15.31 3.60
N ALA A 147 6.77 16.62 3.88
CA ALA A 147 6.68 17.67 2.87
C ALA A 147 8.06 18.02 2.29
N GLU A 148 9.10 18.07 3.12
CA GLU A 148 10.47 18.40 2.68
C GLU A 148 11.13 17.28 1.87
N ASN A 149 10.66 16.03 2.00
CA ASN A 149 11.24 14.87 1.32
C ASN A 149 10.40 14.37 0.13
N ASN A 150 9.32 15.09 -0.23
CA ASN A 150 8.48 14.74 -1.37
C ASN A 150 9.27 14.88 -2.69
N ILE A 151 9.37 13.79 -3.43
CA ILE A 151 10.06 13.71 -4.72
C ILE A 151 9.10 13.45 -5.88
N LEU A 152 7.79 13.63 -5.68
CA LEU A 152 6.79 13.37 -6.71
C LEU A 152 7.04 14.16 -8.00
N SER A 153 7.59 15.37 -7.92
CA SER A 153 7.98 16.17 -9.09
C SER A 153 9.14 15.58 -9.90
N MET A 154 9.89 14.64 -9.33
CA MET A 154 10.94 13.88 -9.98
C MET A 154 10.44 12.52 -10.51
N ILE A 155 9.15 12.20 -10.34
CA ILE A 155 8.57 10.95 -10.79
C ILE A 155 7.78 11.18 -12.08
N ASP A 156 8.18 10.46 -13.13
CA ASP A 156 7.45 10.39 -14.40
C ASP A 156 6.80 9.03 -14.58
N GLY A 157 5.69 9.02 -15.33
CA GLY A 157 4.95 7.82 -15.69
C GLY A 157 3.72 7.57 -14.80
N GLU A 158 3.27 6.32 -14.77
CA GLU A 158 2.08 5.92 -14.04
C GLU A 158 2.40 4.78 -13.07
N PHE A 159 1.77 4.83 -11.91
CA PHE A 159 1.82 3.75 -10.96
C PHE A 159 1.14 2.50 -11.53
N GLY A 160 1.89 1.40 -11.59
CA GLY A 160 1.37 0.09 -11.99
C GLY A 160 0.64 -0.61 -10.84
N ALA A 161 -0.38 -1.39 -11.19
CA ALA A 161 -1.08 -2.27 -10.26
C ALA A 161 -0.67 -3.74 -10.48
N LEU A 162 -0.76 -4.53 -9.41
CA LEU A 162 -0.63 -5.98 -9.48
C LEU A 162 -2.03 -6.59 -9.73
N PHE A 163 -2.24 -7.11 -10.93
CA PHE A 163 -3.45 -7.84 -11.30
C PHE A 163 -3.50 -9.22 -10.64
N PRO A 164 -4.69 -9.82 -10.45
CA PRO A 164 -4.82 -11.20 -9.98
C PRO A 164 -3.97 -12.17 -10.82
N GLY A 165 -3.23 -13.05 -10.16
CA GLY A 165 -2.31 -13.99 -10.79
C GLY A 165 -0.91 -13.42 -11.01
N GLY A 166 -0.27 -13.81 -12.11
CA GLY A 166 1.12 -13.48 -12.42
C GLY A 166 1.28 -12.10 -13.05
N ASN A 167 2.22 -11.31 -12.51
CA ASN A 167 2.58 -9.97 -12.98
C ASN A 167 4.06 -9.94 -13.34
N THR A 168 4.43 -9.14 -14.33
CA THR A 168 5.83 -8.86 -14.65
C THR A 168 6.30 -7.64 -13.88
N PHE A 169 7.52 -7.73 -13.34
CA PHE A 169 8.17 -6.66 -12.60
C PHE A 169 9.58 -6.47 -13.15
N ALA A 170 9.83 -5.38 -13.86
CA ALA A 170 11.11 -5.10 -14.49
C ALA A 170 11.80 -3.89 -13.84
N TYR A 171 13.12 -3.93 -13.79
CA TYR A 171 13.96 -2.84 -13.33
C TYR A 171 15.03 -2.49 -14.36
N THR A 172 15.22 -1.20 -14.58
CA THR A 172 16.30 -0.65 -15.41
C THR A 172 16.88 0.60 -14.76
N SER A 173 18.16 0.85 -14.99
CA SER A 173 18.87 2.08 -14.61
C SER A 173 19.73 2.56 -15.77
N ALA A 174 19.88 3.87 -15.92
CA ALA A 174 20.61 4.48 -17.03
C ALA A 174 22.11 4.15 -17.00
N ASN A 175 22.69 3.99 -15.81
CA ASN A 175 24.09 3.61 -15.64
C ASN A 175 24.31 2.10 -15.49
N GLY A 176 23.29 1.27 -15.70
CA GLY A 176 23.39 -0.19 -15.62
C GLY A 176 23.50 -0.75 -14.20
N GLN A 177 23.35 0.10 -13.18
CA GLN A 177 23.53 -0.28 -11.79
C GLN A 177 22.40 -1.16 -11.22
N ARG A 178 22.79 -2.16 -10.43
CA ARG A 178 21.90 -3.04 -9.65
C ARG A 178 21.20 -2.30 -8.51
N ALA A 179 19.97 -2.66 -8.21
CA ALA A 179 19.22 -2.15 -7.05
C ALA A 179 18.74 -3.27 -6.14
N ARG A 180 18.58 -2.95 -4.84
CA ARG A 180 17.72 -3.74 -3.96
C ARG A 180 16.34 -3.08 -3.93
N ILE A 181 15.31 -3.85 -4.24
CA ILE A 181 13.94 -3.37 -4.33
C ILE A 181 13.08 -4.16 -3.35
N ARG A 182 12.45 -3.46 -2.42
CA ARG A 182 11.42 -4.03 -1.54
C ARG A 182 10.05 -3.67 -2.08
N LEU A 183 9.25 -4.69 -2.34
CA LEU A 183 7.88 -4.58 -2.81
C LEU A 183 6.96 -5.11 -1.71
N VAL A 184 6.00 -4.29 -1.28
CA VAL A 184 4.98 -4.63 -0.28
C VAL A 184 3.61 -4.43 -0.89
N TRP A 185 2.70 -5.38 -0.76
CA TRP A 185 1.33 -5.22 -1.24
C TRP A 185 0.35 -5.92 -0.30
N GLN A 186 -0.91 -5.53 -0.40
CA GLN A 186 -2.00 -6.12 0.35
C GLN A 186 -2.99 -6.73 -0.62
N GLU A 187 -3.32 -8.01 -0.43
CA GLU A 187 -4.25 -8.69 -1.34
C GLU A 187 -5.67 -8.19 -1.13
N ARG A 188 -6.38 -8.02 -2.23
CA ARG A 188 -7.78 -7.57 -2.27
C ARG A 188 -8.65 -8.66 -2.87
N TYR A 189 -9.86 -8.79 -2.34
CA TYR A 189 -10.83 -9.79 -2.75
C TYR A 189 -12.18 -9.13 -3.06
N LEU A 190 -12.85 -9.59 -4.12
CA LEU A 190 -14.24 -9.26 -4.44
C LEU A 190 -15.23 -10.04 -3.55
#